data_AF-S2J7T5-F1
#
_entry.id   AF-S2J7T5-F1
#
_cell.length_a   1.000
_cell.length_b   1.000
_cell.length_c   1.000
_cell.angle_alpha   90.00
_cell.angle_beta   90.00
_cell.angle_gamma   90.00
#
_symmetry.space_group_name_H-M   'P 1'
#
loop_
_entity.id
_entity.type
_entity.pdbx_description
1 polymer ?
#
loop_
_entity_poly.entity_id
_entity_poly.type
_entity_poly.pdbx_seq_one_letter_code
_entity_poly.pdbx_strand_id
1 'polypeptide(L)'
;MEETVICSSCRGQGHRRTRRDCPMNPARSNPFVETVRCSTCREQGHRRRIQRNCPMNPINAAVTTTGTETVCCPYSNDVANHYGKLQTIAICIIDDYFSVITNNSVFIYHYAAIDDFAHHSTIAYQPKPVVYMRKHRRFRHDYHELSVRIGYLELVATGSLWGAVSDNTLVPFLGSSLSSLPLALSQDVTSKQSYQIFVNVEEPVDTVCTNRIMNQYLKKQSTMKWANHSNVFYKSNFYPANPINFTSNNAFVERASLLLRMYAHRTAQKKKIMDILEKIAKARYPSKPDTLVSNLLKYTKSRYPRKIILSQEELLRKRNELIQIYSDKLAGALKYANNKRQKEAMEKYKPEKINLFDD
;
A
#
# COMPACT_ATOMS: atom_id res chain seq x y z
N MET A 1 19.39 5.40 57.67
CA MET A 1 19.93 6.68 57.18
C MET A 1 19.86 6.63 55.67
N GLU A 2 19.04 7.46 55.03
CA GLU A 2 18.94 7.52 53.57
C GLU A 2 20.07 8.42 53.03
N GLU A 3 20.97 7.85 52.24
CA GLU A 3 22.02 8.62 51.56
C GLU A 3 21.40 9.53 50.50
N THR A 4 21.44 10.84 50.74
CA THR A 4 20.97 11.84 49.79
C THR A 4 21.97 11.94 48.62
N VAL A 5 21.54 11.55 47.42
CA VAL A 5 22.39 11.60 46.23
C VAL A 5 22.58 13.05 45.78
N ILE A 6 23.82 13.53 45.82
CA ILE A 6 24.22 14.89 45.41
C ILE A 6 24.76 14.86 43.96
N CYS A 7 24.27 15.77 43.11
CA CYS A 7 24.77 15.93 41.75
C CYS A 7 26.20 16.51 41.74
N SER A 8 27.15 15.84 41.08
CA SER A 8 28.55 16.30 41.02
C SER A 8 28.75 17.61 40.25
N SER A 9 27.83 17.98 39.35
CA SER A 9 27.96 19.19 38.53
C SER A 9 27.44 20.45 39.22
N CYS A 10 26.34 20.39 39.96
CA CYS A 10 25.72 21.58 40.58
C CYS A 10 25.56 21.49 42.09
N ARG A 11 25.95 20.37 42.71
CA ARG A 11 25.80 20.08 44.14
C ARG A 11 24.36 20.12 44.67
N GLY A 12 23.35 20.20 43.80
CA GLY A 12 21.93 20.12 44.17
C GLY A 12 21.48 18.68 44.46
N GLN A 13 20.52 18.53 45.38
CA GLN A 13 19.83 17.28 45.67
C GLN A 13 18.66 17.06 44.69
N GLY A 14 18.19 15.82 44.53
CA GLY A 14 16.91 15.52 43.86
C GLY A 14 16.92 15.25 42.34
N HIS A 15 18.08 15.18 41.67
CA HIS A 15 18.17 14.72 40.29
C HIS A 15 19.29 13.67 40.11
N ARG A 16 19.01 12.62 39.33
CA ARG A 16 19.91 11.46 39.18
C ARG A 16 21.24 11.84 38.51
N ARG A 17 22.30 11.08 38.84
CA ARG A 17 23.71 11.22 38.40
C ARG A 17 23.96 11.40 36.89
N THR A 18 22.96 11.24 36.03
CA THR A 18 23.14 11.44 34.59
C THR A 18 23.14 12.94 34.26
N ARG A 19 24.29 13.45 33.76
CA ARG A 19 24.52 14.84 33.30
C ARG A 19 23.38 15.50 32.52
N ARG A 20 22.45 14.74 31.93
CA ARG A 20 21.40 15.25 31.03
C ARG A 20 20.39 16.18 31.69
N ASP A 21 20.09 15.97 32.97
CA ASP A 21 19.00 16.70 33.64
C ASP A 21 19.51 17.80 34.58
N CYS A 22 20.83 18.00 34.64
CA CYS A 22 21.42 19.09 35.42
C CYS A 22 21.20 20.44 34.69
N PRO A 23 20.55 21.44 35.33
CA PRO A 23 20.33 22.75 34.73
C PRO A 23 21.63 23.50 34.45
N MET A 24 22.69 23.20 35.22
CA MET A 24 24.05 23.74 35.05
C MET A 24 24.93 22.89 34.11
N ASN A 25 24.34 21.99 33.30
CA ASN A 25 25.13 21.22 32.35
C ASN A 25 25.75 22.15 31.29
N PRO A 26 27.09 22.25 31.18
CA PRO A 26 27.75 23.13 30.22
C PRO A 26 27.44 22.76 28.76
N ALA A 27 26.95 21.55 28.48
CA ALA A 27 26.44 21.17 27.16
C ALA A 27 25.11 21.86 26.77
N ARG A 28 24.43 22.52 27.73
CA ARG A 28 23.22 23.33 27.48
C ARG A 28 23.51 24.83 27.42
N SER A 29 24.60 25.31 28.01
CA SER A 29 25.01 26.71 27.91
C SER A 29 25.79 26.94 26.63
N ASN A 30 25.10 26.97 25.49
CA ASN A 30 25.64 27.60 24.29
C ASN A 30 25.06 29.02 24.23
N PRO A 31 25.83 30.08 24.56
CA PRO A 31 25.32 31.46 24.63
C PRO A 31 25.01 32.07 23.26
N PHE A 32 25.33 31.39 22.16
CA PHE A 32 24.92 31.76 20.80
C PHE A 32 23.72 30.92 20.36
N VAL A 33 22.52 31.27 20.83
CA VAL A 33 21.29 30.82 20.17
C VAL A 33 20.97 31.84 19.10
N GLU A 34 21.59 31.69 17.92
CA GLU A 34 20.97 32.23 16.71
C GLU A 34 19.53 31.72 16.68
N THR A 35 18.57 32.61 16.46
CA THR A 35 17.15 32.27 16.36
C THR A 35 16.93 31.36 15.15
N VAL A 36 17.07 30.05 15.36
CA VAL A 36 16.91 29.04 14.31
C VAL A 36 15.47 29.09 13.81
N ARG A 37 15.29 29.70 12.64
CA ARG A 37 14.02 29.72 11.92
C ARG A 37 13.74 28.34 11.32
N CYS A 38 12.47 27.93 11.33
CA CYS A 38 12.03 26.73 10.65
C CYS A 38 12.33 26.82 9.16
N SER A 39 12.93 25.78 8.56
CA SER A 39 13.24 25.76 7.13
C SER A 39 11.98 25.76 6.24
N THR A 40 10.81 25.41 6.79
CA THR A 40 9.55 25.28 6.05
C THR A 40 8.70 26.54 6.14
N CYS A 41 8.44 27.09 7.34
CA CYS A 41 7.62 28.29 7.49
C CYS A 41 8.39 29.58 7.82
N ARG A 42 9.71 29.49 8.04
CA ARG A 42 10.60 30.61 8.45
C ARG A 42 10.26 31.29 9.78
N GLU A 43 9.27 30.79 10.53
CA GLU A 43 8.96 31.28 11.88
C GLU A 43 9.90 30.72 12.95
N GLN A 44 10.00 31.43 14.06
CA GLN A 44 10.79 31.05 15.24
C GLN A 44 9.92 30.22 16.20
N GLY A 45 10.53 29.34 17.01
CA GLY A 45 9.82 28.66 18.11
C GLY A 45 9.60 27.15 17.96
N HIS A 46 9.88 26.53 16.81
CA HIS A 46 9.87 25.06 16.68
C HIS A 46 11.16 24.53 16.03
N ARG A 47 11.85 23.63 16.75
CA ARG A 47 13.20 23.15 16.39
C ARG A 47 13.22 22.26 15.14
N ARG A 48 14.32 22.36 14.36
CA ARG A 48 14.66 21.54 13.18
C ARG A 48 14.43 20.03 13.33
N ARG A 49 14.54 19.46 14.54
CA ARG A 49 14.38 18.01 14.78
C ARG A 49 12.94 17.50 14.80
N ILE A 50 11.94 18.38 14.82
CA ILE A 50 10.54 17.97 14.87
C ILE A 50 9.74 18.80 13.85
N GLN A 51 10.03 18.61 12.56
CA GLN A 51 9.17 19.12 11.48
C GLN A 51 7.70 18.71 11.68
N ARG A 52 7.42 17.64 12.44
CA ARG A 52 6.05 17.18 12.77
C ARG A 52 5.16 18.24 13.41
N ASN A 53 5.72 19.26 14.07
CA ASN A 53 4.92 20.29 14.74
C ASN A 53 4.85 21.61 13.94
N CYS A 54 5.46 21.68 12.75
CA CYS A 54 5.32 22.86 11.89
C CYS A 54 3.91 22.87 11.27
N PRO A 55 3.12 23.94 11.40
CA PRO A 55 1.78 24.02 10.80
C PRO A 55 1.84 23.98 9.26
N MET A 56 2.94 24.48 8.66
CA MET A 56 3.20 24.41 7.22
C MET A 56 3.97 23.16 6.80
N ASN A 57 4.15 22.16 7.68
CA ASN A 57 4.68 20.87 7.24
C ASN A 57 3.71 20.29 6.20
N PRO A 58 4.17 19.88 5.00
CA PRO A 58 3.31 19.26 3.99
C PRO A 58 2.46 18.10 4.51
N ILE A 59 2.94 17.38 5.53
CA ILE A 59 2.20 16.30 6.21
C ILE A 59 1.01 16.84 7.03
N ASN A 60 1.14 18.03 7.61
CA ASN A 60 0.11 18.68 8.43
C ASN A 60 -0.82 19.57 7.58
N ALA A 61 -0.27 20.24 6.56
CA ALA A 61 -1.03 21.11 5.66
C ALA A 61 -2.08 20.34 4.84
N ALA A 62 -1.86 19.05 4.57
CA ALA A 62 -2.83 18.16 3.94
C ALA A 62 -4.05 17.83 4.83
N VAL A 63 -4.02 18.19 6.12
CA VAL A 63 -5.07 17.85 7.10
C VAL A 63 -6.08 19.00 7.30
N THR A 64 -5.79 20.21 6.82
CA THR A 64 -6.60 21.42 7.05
C THR A 64 -7.37 21.89 5.81
N THR A 65 -8.04 20.99 5.09
CA THR A 65 -9.06 21.38 4.10
C THR A 65 -10.43 20.90 4.52
N THR A 66 -11.04 21.65 5.43
CA THR A 66 -12.49 21.68 5.59
C THR A 66 -13.09 22.43 4.42
N GLY A 67 -13.69 21.69 3.46
CA GLY A 67 -14.79 22.25 2.66
C GLY A 67 -14.53 22.75 1.24
N THR A 68 -13.35 22.53 0.64
CA THR A 68 -13.17 22.82 -0.80
C THR A 68 -13.21 21.53 -1.61
N GLU A 69 -14.11 21.48 -2.59
CA GLU A 69 -14.13 20.48 -3.66
C GLU A 69 -12.70 20.29 -4.17
N THR A 70 -12.12 19.14 -3.87
CA THR A 70 -10.78 18.86 -4.36
C THR A 70 -10.93 18.73 -5.86
N VAL A 71 -10.35 19.68 -6.60
CA VAL A 71 -10.15 19.57 -8.04
C VAL A 71 -9.26 18.36 -8.26
N CYS A 72 -9.87 17.18 -8.43
CA CYS A 72 -9.18 16.08 -9.08
C CYS A 72 -8.81 16.61 -10.45
N CYS A 73 -7.52 16.54 -10.81
CA CYS A 73 -7.13 16.76 -12.20
C CYS A 73 -8.08 15.89 -13.07
N PRO A 74 -8.92 16.49 -13.92
CA PRO A 74 -10.00 15.77 -14.60
C PRO A 74 -9.45 14.62 -15.44
N TYR A 75 -8.20 14.73 -15.88
CA TYR A 75 -7.49 13.76 -16.69
C TYR A 75 -6.76 12.67 -15.90
N SER A 76 -6.70 12.74 -14.57
CA SER A 76 -5.94 11.78 -13.75
C SER A 76 -6.39 10.33 -13.96
N ASN A 77 -7.70 10.12 -14.12
CA ASN A 77 -8.25 8.81 -14.40
C ASN A 77 -7.90 8.32 -15.81
N ASP A 78 -7.99 9.19 -16.81
CA ASP A 78 -7.69 8.85 -18.20
C ASP A 78 -6.21 8.55 -18.38
N VAL A 79 -5.33 9.36 -17.77
CA VAL A 79 -3.88 9.14 -17.76
C VAL A 79 -3.54 7.83 -17.06
N ALA A 80 -4.07 7.58 -15.86
CA ALA A 80 -3.78 6.34 -15.12
C ALA A 80 -4.22 5.10 -15.91
N ASN A 81 -5.42 5.14 -16.50
CA ASN A 81 -5.93 4.02 -17.28
C ASN A 81 -5.22 3.87 -18.63
N HIS A 82 -4.87 4.96 -19.31
CA HIS A 82 -4.15 4.91 -20.58
C HIS A 82 -2.79 4.21 -20.41
N TYR A 83 -1.96 4.70 -19.50
CA TYR A 83 -0.65 4.08 -19.26
C TYR A 83 -0.77 2.70 -18.61
N GLY A 84 -1.75 2.52 -17.73
CA GLY A 84 -2.06 1.22 -17.13
C GLY A 84 -2.40 0.15 -18.16
N LYS A 85 -3.21 0.50 -19.17
CA LYS A 85 -3.54 -0.35 -20.31
C LYS A 85 -2.32 -0.64 -21.17
N LEU A 86 -1.59 0.39 -21.57
CA LEU A 86 -0.40 0.27 -22.42
C LEU A 86 0.66 -0.67 -21.83
N GLN A 87 0.81 -0.67 -20.51
CA GLN A 87 1.79 -1.53 -19.82
C GLN A 87 1.23 -2.90 -19.40
N THR A 88 -0.04 -3.18 -19.71
CA THR A 88 -0.62 -4.52 -19.51
C THR A 88 -0.17 -5.40 -20.68
N ILE A 89 0.42 -6.55 -20.36
CA ILE A 89 1.18 -7.45 -21.26
C ILE A 89 2.52 -6.84 -21.74
N ALA A 90 3.04 -5.82 -21.06
CA ALA A 90 4.41 -5.39 -21.29
C ALA A 90 5.40 -6.51 -20.92
N ILE A 91 6.41 -6.71 -21.77
CA ILE A 91 7.56 -7.57 -21.49
C ILE A 91 8.68 -6.68 -21.00
N CYS A 92 9.11 -6.90 -19.77
CA CYS A 92 10.23 -6.20 -19.15
C CYS A 92 11.42 -7.14 -19.01
N ILE A 93 12.61 -6.70 -19.40
CA ILE A 93 13.87 -7.46 -19.23
C ILE A 93 14.74 -6.75 -18.20
N ILE A 94 15.15 -7.45 -17.15
CA ILE A 94 16.10 -7.00 -16.13
C ILE A 94 17.16 -8.09 -15.96
N ASP A 95 18.40 -7.76 -16.29
CA ASP A 95 19.49 -8.73 -16.44
C ASP A 95 19.09 -9.90 -17.36
N ASP A 96 19.34 -11.14 -16.95
CA ASP A 96 18.97 -12.36 -17.68
C ASP A 96 17.55 -12.85 -17.35
N TYR A 97 16.66 -11.98 -16.88
CA TYR A 97 15.28 -12.33 -16.52
C TYR A 97 14.28 -11.46 -17.25
N PHE A 98 13.15 -12.08 -17.64
CA PHE A 98 12.03 -11.38 -18.23
C PHE A 98 10.78 -11.50 -17.35
N SER A 99 9.87 -10.55 -17.53
CA SER A 99 8.58 -10.49 -16.83
C SER A 99 7.50 -10.01 -17.78
N VAL A 100 6.43 -10.80 -17.93
CA VAL A 100 5.21 -10.44 -18.68
C VAL A 100 4.18 -9.90 -17.70
N ILE A 101 4.01 -8.57 -17.65
CA ILE A 101 3.11 -7.91 -16.70
C ILE A 101 1.65 -8.19 -17.06
N THR A 102 0.99 -9.10 -16.35
CA THR A 102 -0.42 -9.42 -16.63
C THR A 102 -1.39 -8.49 -15.92
N ASN A 103 -0.97 -7.90 -14.81
CA ASN A 103 -1.76 -7.01 -13.98
C ASN A 103 -0.89 -5.90 -13.38
N ASN A 104 -1.36 -4.65 -13.37
CA ASN A 104 -0.67 -3.55 -12.70
C ASN A 104 -1.61 -2.66 -11.87
N SER A 105 -1.03 -1.91 -10.93
CA SER A 105 -1.69 -0.83 -10.20
C SER A 105 -0.95 0.47 -10.41
N VAL A 106 -1.67 1.52 -10.80
CA VAL A 106 -1.09 2.82 -11.13
C VAL A 106 -1.13 3.77 -9.93
N PHE A 107 -0.02 4.46 -9.71
CA PHE A 107 0.16 5.48 -8.69
C PHE A 107 0.65 6.77 -9.34
N ILE A 108 0.08 7.90 -8.93
CA ILE A 108 0.43 9.22 -9.47
C ILE A 108 1.18 10.02 -8.41
N TYR A 109 2.46 10.23 -8.62
CA TYR A 109 3.33 10.92 -7.68
C TYR A 109 3.24 12.45 -7.79
N HIS A 110 4.03 13.13 -6.95
CA HIS A 110 4.23 14.58 -6.90
C HIS A 110 3.08 15.39 -6.27
N TYR A 111 1.81 14.97 -6.39
CA TYR A 111 0.69 15.72 -5.83
C TYR A 111 -0.29 14.83 -5.07
N ALA A 112 -0.23 14.88 -3.73
CA ALA A 112 -1.08 14.07 -2.85
C ALA A 112 -2.58 14.32 -3.04
N ALA A 113 -2.98 15.48 -3.57
CA ALA A 113 -4.37 15.75 -3.90
C ALA A 113 -4.87 14.93 -5.11
N ILE A 114 -3.97 14.52 -6.01
CA ILE A 114 -4.29 13.62 -7.14
C ILE A 114 -4.37 12.18 -6.65
N ASP A 115 -3.35 11.72 -5.92
CA ASP A 115 -3.30 10.35 -5.39
C ASP A 115 -2.71 10.33 -3.98
N ASP A 116 -3.58 10.19 -2.97
CA ASP A 116 -3.16 10.13 -1.58
C ASP A 116 -2.50 8.80 -1.20
N PHE A 117 -2.45 7.82 -2.12
CA PHE A 117 -1.73 6.55 -1.94
C PHE A 117 -0.29 6.56 -2.43
N ALA A 118 0.03 7.41 -3.41
CA ALA A 118 1.41 7.53 -3.88
C ALA A 118 2.31 7.88 -2.69
N HIS A 119 3.39 7.12 -2.54
CA HIS A 119 4.30 7.33 -1.42
C HIS A 119 4.87 8.76 -1.51
N HIS A 120 4.99 9.49 -0.40
CA HIS A 120 5.53 10.87 -0.43
C HIS A 120 7.02 10.94 -0.79
N SER A 121 7.64 9.82 -1.19
CA SER A 121 8.96 9.86 -1.81
C SER A 121 8.89 10.75 -3.04
N THR A 122 9.81 11.71 -3.11
CA THR A 122 10.09 12.50 -4.31
C THR A 122 10.67 11.57 -5.37
N ILE A 123 9.80 10.86 -6.08
CA ILE A 123 10.18 10.17 -7.30
C ILE A 123 10.42 11.26 -8.34
N ALA A 124 11.65 11.33 -8.85
CA ALA A 124 11.97 12.24 -9.94
C ALA A 124 11.18 11.88 -11.19
N TYR A 125 10.77 12.90 -11.94
CA TYR A 125 10.12 12.74 -13.24
C TYR A 125 10.96 11.85 -14.16
N GLN A 126 10.33 10.84 -14.76
CA GLN A 126 11.00 9.93 -15.70
C GLN A 126 10.62 10.27 -17.15
N PRO A 127 11.50 10.88 -17.95
CA PRO A 127 11.17 11.26 -19.33
C PRO A 127 10.99 10.04 -20.25
N LYS A 128 11.56 8.90 -19.90
CA LYS A 128 11.45 7.63 -20.62
C LYS A 128 10.96 6.55 -19.67
N PRO A 129 10.20 5.55 -20.16
CA PRO A 129 9.78 4.44 -19.33
C PRO A 129 11.00 3.68 -18.81
N VAL A 130 11.02 3.38 -17.51
CA VAL A 130 12.08 2.60 -16.86
C VAL A 130 11.45 1.54 -15.98
N VAL A 131 11.87 0.30 -16.14
CA VAL A 131 11.47 -0.79 -15.25
C VAL A 131 12.52 -0.95 -14.18
N TYR A 132 12.10 -1.15 -12.94
CA TYR A 132 13.01 -1.46 -11.85
C TYR A 132 12.41 -2.50 -10.94
N MET A 133 13.32 -3.28 -10.35
CA MET A 133 13.02 -4.17 -9.25
C MET A 133 13.53 -3.53 -7.97
N ARG A 134 12.64 -3.32 -7.01
CA ARG A 134 12.98 -2.70 -5.73
C ARG A 134 12.79 -3.68 -4.59
N LYS A 135 13.85 -3.88 -3.83
CA LYS A 135 13.79 -4.53 -2.53
C LYS A 135 13.23 -3.56 -1.48
N HIS A 136 12.25 -4.02 -0.76
CA HIS A 136 11.65 -3.33 0.38
C HIS A 136 11.71 -4.23 1.61
N ARG A 137 11.67 -3.60 2.79
CA ARG A 137 11.63 -4.32 4.06
C ARG A 137 10.40 -3.92 4.87
N ARG A 138 9.58 -4.90 5.24
CA ARG A 138 8.40 -4.69 6.09
C ARG A 138 8.28 -5.81 7.11
N PHE A 139 8.13 -5.43 8.38
CA PHE A 139 8.04 -6.38 9.52
C PHE A 139 9.15 -7.44 9.52
N ARG A 140 10.40 -7.04 9.20
CA ARG A 140 11.59 -7.89 9.06
C ARG A 140 11.61 -8.83 7.85
N HIS A 141 10.56 -8.83 7.03
CA HIS A 141 10.54 -9.56 5.78
C HIS A 141 10.93 -8.65 4.63
N ASP A 142 11.84 -9.15 3.79
CA ASP A 142 12.13 -8.52 2.52
C ASP A 142 11.07 -8.92 1.51
N TYR A 143 10.68 -7.96 0.68
CA TYR A 143 9.75 -8.17 -0.43
C TYR A 143 10.25 -7.38 -1.64
N HIS A 144 9.94 -7.86 -2.84
CA HIS A 144 10.49 -7.30 -4.07
C HIS A 144 9.37 -6.86 -4.98
N GLU A 145 9.39 -5.60 -5.36
CA GLU A 145 8.37 -4.99 -6.21
C GLU A 145 8.96 -4.75 -7.60
N LEU A 146 8.27 -5.24 -8.63
CA LEU A 146 8.56 -4.89 -10.03
C LEU A 146 7.65 -3.74 -10.42
N SER A 147 8.23 -2.65 -10.90
CA SER A 147 7.45 -1.46 -11.26
C SER A 147 8.03 -0.79 -12.51
N VAL A 148 7.14 -0.24 -13.34
CA VAL A 148 7.50 0.62 -14.47
C VAL A 148 7.21 2.06 -14.09
N ARG A 149 8.14 2.99 -14.33
CA ARG A 149 7.91 4.42 -14.17
C ARG A 149 7.96 5.15 -15.48
N ILE A 150 7.06 6.12 -15.64
CA ILE A 150 7.04 7.06 -16.75
C ILE A 150 6.39 8.38 -16.28
N GLY A 151 7.03 9.50 -16.54
CA GLY A 151 6.67 10.80 -16.00
C GLY A 151 6.60 10.78 -14.47
N TYR A 152 5.42 11.10 -13.93
CA TYR A 152 5.10 11.00 -12.50
C TYR A 152 4.31 9.74 -12.14
N LEU A 153 4.22 8.77 -13.04
CA LEU A 153 3.50 7.53 -12.83
C LEU A 153 4.43 6.42 -12.37
N GLU A 154 3.95 5.62 -11.43
CA GLU A 154 4.51 4.31 -11.10
C GLU A 154 3.43 3.26 -11.34
N LEU A 155 3.76 2.27 -12.15
CA LEU A 155 2.92 1.13 -12.46
C LEU A 155 3.52 -0.08 -11.77
N VAL A 156 2.94 -0.44 -10.62
CA VAL A 156 3.39 -1.58 -9.83
C VAL A 156 2.79 -2.85 -10.42
N ALA A 157 3.64 -3.81 -10.83
CA ALA A 157 3.17 -5.11 -11.25
C ALA A 157 2.52 -5.84 -10.06
N THR A 158 1.24 -6.16 -10.21
CA THR A 158 0.45 -6.90 -9.20
C THR A 158 0.10 -8.32 -9.64
N GLY A 159 0.55 -8.69 -10.84
CA GLY A 159 0.52 -10.03 -11.37
C GLY A 159 1.36 -10.11 -12.62
N SER A 160 2.10 -11.20 -12.78
CA SER A 160 2.97 -11.41 -13.94
C SER A 160 3.40 -12.87 -14.02
N LEU A 161 3.90 -13.25 -15.19
CA LEU A 161 4.67 -14.46 -15.43
C LEU A 161 6.13 -14.03 -15.59
N TRP A 162 7.08 -14.64 -14.88
CA TRP A 162 8.49 -14.27 -14.99
C TRP A 162 9.38 -15.52 -15.07
N GLY A 163 10.54 -15.39 -15.69
CA GLY A 163 11.45 -16.51 -15.98
C GLY A 163 12.84 -16.01 -16.36
N ALA A 164 13.81 -16.92 -16.46
CA ALA A 164 15.11 -16.56 -17.03
C ALA A 164 15.00 -16.53 -18.56
N VAL A 165 15.73 -15.64 -19.21
CA VAL A 165 15.76 -15.57 -20.68
C VAL A 165 16.32 -16.86 -21.29
N SER A 166 17.21 -17.54 -20.55
CA SER A 166 17.83 -18.80 -20.97
C SER A 166 16.98 -20.04 -20.66
N ASP A 167 15.87 -19.91 -19.94
CA ASP A 167 15.02 -21.03 -19.57
C ASP A 167 13.59 -20.86 -20.10
N ASN A 168 12.89 -21.98 -20.24
CA ASN A 168 11.47 -21.97 -20.59
C ASN A 168 10.59 -21.96 -19.32
N THR A 169 11.12 -21.58 -18.16
CA THR A 169 10.38 -21.67 -16.90
C THR A 169 9.57 -20.41 -16.68
N LEU A 170 8.24 -20.54 -16.59
CA LEU A 170 7.36 -19.45 -16.22
C LEU A 170 6.88 -19.62 -14.77
N VAL A 171 7.26 -18.67 -13.92
CA VAL A 171 6.80 -18.60 -12.54
C VAL A 171 5.70 -17.53 -12.44
N PRO A 172 4.45 -17.91 -12.17
CA PRO A 172 3.40 -16.94 -11.94
C PRO A 172 3.54 -16.28 -10.56
N PHE A 173 3.27 -14.97 -10.49
CA PHE A 173 3.01 -14.31 -9.20
C PHE A 173 1.76 -13.42 -9.27
N LEU A 174 1.15 -13.20 -8.10
CA LEU A 174 -0.03 -12.37 -7.85
C LEU A 174 0.12 -11.70 -6.49
N GLY A 175 -0.04 -10.38 -6.45
CA GLY A 175 0.20 -9.53 -5.30
C GLY A 175 1.34 -8.53 -5.57
N SER A 176 1.69 -7.75 -4.55
CA SER A 176 2.69 -6.66 -4.66
C SER A 176 4.14 -7.12 -4.47
N SER A 177 4.40 -8.43 -4.38
CA SER A 177 5.75 -8.96 -4.19
C SER A 177 6.00 -10.14 -5.10
N LEU A 178 7.15 -10.11 -5.76
CA LEU A 178 7.76 -11.28 -6.34
C LEU A 178 8.32 -12.13 -5.19
N SER A 179 7.90 -13.39 -5.15
CA SER A 179 8.45 -14.40 -4.25
C SER A 179 9.41 -15.30 -5.02
N SER A 180 10.35 -15.92 -4.31
CA SER A 180 11.27 -16.91 -4.90
C SER A 180 12.17 -16.35 -6.00
N LEU A 181 12.62 -15.09 -5.84
CA LEU A 181 13.62 -14.53 -6.75
C LEU A 181 14.95 -15.28 -6.63
N PRO A 182 15.71 -15.41 -7.73
CA PRO A 182 17.06 -15.96 -7.73
C PRO A 182 17.95 -15.14 -6.80
N LEU A 183 19.01 -15.78 -6.29
CA LEU A 183 19.94 -15.14 -5.36
C LEU A 183 20.53 -13.84 -5.96
N ALA A 184 20.86 -13.87 -7.26
CA ALA A 184 21.38 -12.74 -8.02
C ALA A 184 20.43 -11.53 -8.10
N LEU A 185 19.10 -11.74 -8.01
CA LEU A 185 18.12 -10.65 -7.98
C LEU A 185 17.74 -10.22 -6.56
N SER A 186 17.93 -11.08 -5.56
CA SER A 186 17.47 -10.85 -4.17
C SER A 186 18.54 -10.30 -3.22
N GLN A 187 19.83 -10.54 -3.51
CA GLN A 187 20.95 -10.05 -2.70
C GLN A 187 21.34 -8.61 -3.03
N ASP A 188 21.10 -8.17 -4.26
CA ASP A 188 21.47 -6.82 -4.68
C ASP A 188 20.60 -5.79 -3.93
N VAL A 189 21.25 -4.97 -3.10
CA VAL A 189 20.58 -3.99 -2.23
C VAL A 189 20.16 -2.75 -3.04
N THR A 190 20.74 -2.60 -4.22
CA THR A 190 20.48 -1.53 -5.17
C THR A 190 19.37 -1.91 -6.15
N SER A 191 18.41 -1.02 -6.36
CA SER A 191 17.30 -1.22 -7.29
C SER A 191 17.82 -1.43 -8.70
N LYS A 192 17.79 -2.68 -9.19
CA LYS A 192 18.11 -2.99 -10.59
C LYS A 192 17.11 -2.31 -11.50
N GLN A 193 17.59 -1.72 -12.57
CA GLN A 193 16.76 -0.98 -13.52
C GLN A 193 17.14 -1.33 -14.95
N SER A 194 16.17 -1.20 -15.86
CA SER A 194 16.34 -1.44 -17.28
C SER A 194 15.41 -0.53 -18.08
N TYR A 195 15.80 -0.26 -19.32
CA TYR A 195 14.98 0.43 -20.31
C TYR A 195 14.40 -0.53 -21.35
N GLN A 196 14.67 -1.84 -21.21
CA GLN A 196 14.15 -2.88 -22.08
C GLN A 196 12.71 -3.21 -21.69
N ILE A 197 11.78 -2.42 -22.22
CA ILE A 197 10.34 -2.58 -22.05
C ILE A 197 9.74 -2.66 -23.44
N PHE A 198 9.12 -3.79 -23.73
CA PHE A 198 8.44 -4.04 -24.99
C PHE A 198 6.94 -4.01 -24.74
N VAL A 199 6.23 -3.19 -25.49
CA VAL A 199 4.77 -3.07 -25.45
C VAL A 199 4.22 -3.29 -26.86
N ASN A 200 3.08 -3.95 -26.97
CA ASN A 200 2.37 -4.04 -28.24
C ASN A 200 1.58 -2.74 -28.46
N VAL A 201 2.07 -1.90 -29.38
CA VAL A 201 1.46 -0.59 -29.68
C VAL A 201 0.36 -0.71 -30.74
N GLU A 202 0.46 -1.71 -31.62
CA GLU A 202 -0.45 -1.90 -32.75
C GLU A 202 -1.78 -2.49 -32.32
N GLU A 203 -1.74 -3.43 -31.37
CA GLU A 203 -2.93 -4.09 -30.84
C GLU A 203 -3.06 -3.84 -29.33
N PRO A 204 -3.76 -2.76 -28.93
CA PRO A 204 -3.99 -2.47 -27.53
C PRO A 204 -4.69 -3.64 -26.84
N VAL A 205 -4.08 -4.14 -25.77
CA VAL A 205 -4.66 -5.26 -25.01
C VAL A 205 -5.95 -4.81 -24.35
N ASP A 206 -7.01 -5.60 -24.54
CA ASP A 206 -8.25 -5.40 -23.80
C ASP A 206 -8.01 -5.64 -22.30
N THR A 207 -8.54 -4.74 -21.48
CA THR A 207 -8.28 -4.74 -20.04
C THR A 207 -9.53 -4.55 -19.21
N VAL A 208 -9.53 -5.17 -18.04
CA VAL A 208 -10.52 -4.93 -17.00
C VAL A 208 -9.91 -3.99 -15.97
N CYS A 209 -10.58 -2.86 -15.72
CA CYS A 209 -10.16 -1.89 -14.70
C CYS A 209 -10.89 -2.14 -13.36
N THR A 210 -10.14 -2.37 -12.28
CA THR A 210 -10.68 -2.57 -10.93
C THR A 210 -10.00 -1.69 -9.89
N ASN A 211 -10.41 -1.80 -8.63
CA ASN A 211 -9.78 -1.09 -7.52
C ASN A 211 -8.37 -1.63 -7.25
N ARG A 212 -7.45 -0.72 -6.89
CA ARG A 212 -6.11 -1.08 -6.43
C ARG A 212 -6.18 -1.96 -5.18
N ILE A 213 -5.17 -2.82 -5.05
CA ILE A 213 -5.01 -3.69 -3.87
C ILE A 213 -4.18 -2.94 -2.84
N MET A 214 -4.87 -2.40 -1.85
CA MET A 214 -4.28 -1.58 -0.81
C MET A 214 -4.59 -2.16 0.57
N ASN A 215 -3.96 -1.63 1.60
CA ASN A 215 -4.32 -1.93 2.99
C ASN A 215 -4.92 -0.71 3.73
N GLN A 216 -5.15 0.42 3.04
CA GLN A 216 -5.67 1.66 3.63
C GLN A 216 -6.88 2.19 2.88
N TYR A 217 -8.04 1.56 3.05
CA TYR A 217 -9.25 1.88 2.29
C TYR A 217 -10.03 3.12 2.75
N LEU A 218 -9.54 3.90 3.73
CA LEU A 218 -10.18 5.18 4.10
C LEU A 218 -9.67 6.38 3.32
N LYS A 219 -8.56 6.20 2.60
CA LYS A 219 -7.97 7.19 1.72
C LYS A 219 -8.92 7.52 0.56
N LYS A 220 -8.85 8.75 0.08
CA LYS A 220 -9.79 9.33 -0.87
C LYS A 220 -9.76 8.60 -2.20
N GLN A 221 -8.57 8.23 -2.69
CA GLN A 221 -8.42 7.55 -3.98
C GLN A 221 -8.53 6.01 -3.89
N SER A 222 -9.14 5.48 -2.83
CA SER A 222 -9.18 4.03 -2.57
C SER A 222 -10.16 3.30 -3.48
N THR A 223 -11.19 4.02 -3.95
CA THR A 223 -12.23 3.51 -4.85
C THR A 223 -11.94 3.81 -6.32
N MET A 224 -10.81 4.45 -6.64
CA MET A 224 -10.40 4.67 -8.03
C MET A 224 -10.09 3.34 -8.71
N LYS A 225 -10.47 3.22 -9.98
CA LYS A 225 -10.29 1.99 -10.77
C LYS A 225 -8.96 2.01 -11.53
N TRP A 226 -7.86 2.13 -10.79
CA TRP A 226 -6.50 2.25 -11.35
C TRP A 226 -5.69 0.94 -11.24
N ALA A 227 -6.36 -0.20 -11.06
CA ALA A 227 -5.76 -1.50 -11.29
C ALA A 227 -6.20 -2.02 -12.66
N ASN A 228 -5.24 -2.39 -13.49
CA ASN A 228 -5.47 -2.88 -14.85
C ASN A 228 -5.11 -4.36 -14.90
N HIS A 229 -6.00 -5.14 -15.50
CA HIS A 229 -5.86 -6.58 -15.66
C HIS A 229 -6.03 -6.91 -17.13
N SER A 230 -5.12 -7.69 -17.71
CA SER A 230 -5.36 -8.23 -19.06
C SER A 230 -6.66 -9.03 -19.06
N ASN A 231 -7.55 -8.79 -20.04
CA ASN A 231 -8.85 -9.45 -20.08
C ASN A 231 -8.71 -10.98 -20.19
N VAL A 232 -7.70 -11.47 -20.93
CA VAL A 232 -7.41 -12.90 -21.06
C VAL A 232 -7.08 -13.54 -19.70
N PHE A 233 -6.19 -12.91 -18.94
CA PHE A 233 -5.80 -13.39 -17.60
C PHE A 233 -6.89 -13.14 -16.56
N TYR A 234 -7.67 -12.07 -16.69
CA TYR A 234 -8.80 -11.80 -15.82
C TYR A 234 -9.89 -12.87 -15.96
N LYS A 235 -10.26 -13.23 -17.19
CA LYS A 235 -11.21 -14.30 -17.51
C LYS A 235 -10.72 -15.67 -17.06
N SER A 236 -9.40 -15.91 -17.05
CA SER A 236 -8.81 -17.13 -16.49
C SER A 236 -8.64 -17.12 -14.97
N ASN A 237 -9.18 -16.12 -14.26
CA ASN A 237 -9.05 -15.95 -12.81
C ASN A 237 -7.60 -15.71 -12.32
N PHE A 238 -6.69 -15.31 -13.21
CA PHE A 238 -5.31 -14.93 -12.91
C PHE A 238 -5.17 -13.42 -12.68
N TYR A 239 -5.76 -12.95 -11.60
CA TYR A 239 -5.63 -11.58 -11.11
C TYR A 239 -5.59 -11.59 -9.58
N PRO A 240 -5.03 -10.57 -8.94
CA PRO A 240 -4.87 -10.58 -7.49
C PRO A 240 -6.21 -10.34 -6.77
N ALA A 241 -6.42 -11.03 -5.66
CA ALA A 241 -7.65 -10.94 -4.87
C ALA A 241 -7.83 -9.54 -4.27
N ASN A 242 -8.99 -8.93 -4.50
CA ASN A 242 -9.26 -7.57 -4.05
C ASN A 242 -9.94 -7.55 -2.67
N PRO A 243 -9.37 -6.90 -1.64
CA PRO A 243 -9.88 -6.89 -0.27
C PRO A 243 -11.31 -6.39 -0.10
N ILE A 244 -11.74 -5.39 -0.88
CA ILE A 244 -13.10 -4.84 -0.76
C ILE A 244 -14.11 -5.68 -1.53
N ASN A 245 -13.69 -6.43 -2.55
CA ASN A 245 -14.57 -7.30 -3.35
C ASN A 245 -14.40 -8.79 -3.03
N PHE A 246 -13.66 -9.11 -1.96
CA PHE A 246 -13.33 -10.49 -1.62
C PHE A 246 -14.54 -11.22 -1.07
N THR A 247 -14.78 -12.42 -1.57
CA THR A 247 -15.79 -13.38 -1.10
C THR A 247 -15.10 -14.59 -0.51
N SER A 248 -15.66 -15.16 0.56
CA SER A 248 -15.09 -16.32 1.25
C SER A 248 -16.20 -17.11 1.94
N ASN A 249 -16.02 -18.43 2.03
CA ASN A 249 -16.89 -19.29 2.85
C ASN A 249 -16.71 -19.00 4.35
N ASN A 250 -15.62 -18.33 4.74
CA ASN A 250 -15.43 -17.87 6.11
C ASN A 250 -16.21 -16.56 6.32
N ALA A 251 -17.30 -16.65 7.09
CA ALA A 251 -18.17 -15.52 7.37
C ALA A 251 -17.46 -14.33 8.04
N PHE A 252 -16.36 -14.54 8.78
CA PHE A 252 -15.59 -13.44 9.38
C PHE A 252 -14.73 -12.70 8.35
N VAL A 253 -14.20 -13.42 7.37
CA VAL A 253 -13.46 -12.83 6.24
C VAL A 253 -14.42 -12.03 5.35
N GLU A 254 -15.61 -12.57 5.07
CA GLU A 254 -16.67 -11.86 4.33
C GLU A 254 -17.07 -10.55 5.05
N ARG A 255 -17.20 -10.58 6.38
CA ARG A 255 -17.48 -9.37 7.20
C ARG A 255 -16.40 -8.31 7.09
N ALA A 256 -15.14 -8.73 7.20
CA ALA A 256 -14.01 -7.81 7.11
C ALA A 256 -13.98 -7.12 5.73
N SER A 257 -14.22 -7.90 4.66
CA SER A 257 -14.34 -7.39 3.29
C SER A 257 -15.50 -6.40 3.14
N LEU A 258 -16.70 -6.74 3.63
CA LEU A 258 -17.85 -5.83 3.61
C LEU A 258 -17.57 -4.54 4.38
N LEU A 259 -16.96 -4.64 5.56
CA LEU A 259 -16.63 -3.48 6.38
C LEU A 259 -15.68 -2.54 5.63
N LEU A 260 -14.57 -3.06 5.07
CA LEU A 260 -13.66 -2.25 4.27
C LEU A 260 -14.39 -1.59 3.09
N ARG A 261 -15.25 -2.32 2.38
CA ARG A 261 -16.03 -1.81 1.24
C ARG A 261 -16.93 -0.64 1.66
N MET A 262 -17.67 -0.78 2.75
CA MET A 262 -18.55 0.28 3.26
C MET A 262 -17.78 1.55 3.59
N TYR A 263 -16.64 1.43 4.27
CA TYR A 263 -15.80 2.56 4.63
C TYR A 263 -15.09 3.19 3.42
N ALA A 264 -14.65 2.39 2.44
CA ALA A 264 -14.09 2.88 1.19
C ALA A 264 -15.09 3.72 0.40
N HIS A 265 -16.29 3.19 0.20
CA HIS A 265 -17.35 3.86 -0.55
C HIS A 265 -18.13 4.89 0.27
N ARG A 266 -17.83 5.05 1.56
CA ARG A 266 -18.58 5.90 2.50
C ARG A 266 -20.08 5.60 2.52
N THR A 267 -20.46 4.34 2.34
CA THR A 267 -21.86 3.88 2.32
C THR A 267 -22.13 2.88 3.42
N ALA A 268 -23.30 2.97 4.03
CA ALA A 268 -23.79 1.99 5.00
C ALA A 268 -24.82 1.08 4.34
N GLN A 269 -24.57 -0.23 4.34
CA GLN A 269 -25.44 -1.23 3.71
C GLN A 269 -26.24 -1.99 4.78
N LYS A 270 -27.20 -1.31 5.42
CA LYS A 270 -27.92 -1.80 6.61
C LYS A 270 -28.48 -3.21 6.46
N LYS A 271 -29.12 -3.52 5.33
CA LYS A 271 -29.65 -4.86 5.02
C LYS A 271 -28.54 -5.93 5.05
N LYS A 272 -27.45 -5.71 4.29
CA LYS A 272 -26.32 -6.65 4.29
C LYS A 272 -25.65 -6.79 5.66
N ILE A 273 -25.58 -5.70 6.44
CA ILE A 273 -25.08 -5.79 7.81
C ILE A 273 -25.98 -6.72 8.64
N MET A 274 -27.31 -6.58 8.54
CA MET A 274 -28.26 -7.46 9.24
C MET A 274 -28.09 -8.92 8.84
N ASP A 275 -28.13 -9.22 7.54
CA ASP A 275 -28.01 -10.57 7.01
C ASP A 275 -26.73 -11.25 7.52
N ILE A 276 -25.62 -10.50 7.53
CA ILE A 276 -24.34 -10.99 8.02
C ILE A 276 -24.31 -11.12 9.55
N LEU A 277 -24.95 -10.20 10.29
CA LEU A 277 -25.02 -10.25 11.74
C LEU A 277 -25.79 -11.49 12.23
N GLU A 278 -26.88 -11.84 11.54
CA GLU A 278 -27.69 -13.03 11.81
C GLU A 278 -26.90 -14.32 11.55
N LYS A 279 -26.10 -14.36 10.48
CA LYS A 279 -25.16 -15.47 10.23
C LYS A 279 -24.12 -15.63 11.35
N ILE A 280 -23.74 -14.57 12.10
CA ILE A 280 -22.76 -14.68 13.22
C ILE A 280 -23.39 -15.29 14.45
N ALA A 281 -24.64 -14.95 14.76
CA ALA A 281 -25.29 -15.37 16.00
C ALA A 281 -25.26 -16.91 16.17
N LYS A 282 -25.08 -17.64 15.06
CA LYS A 282 -24.96 -19.09 14.98
C LYS A 282 -23.52 -19.64 15.16
N ALA A 283 -22.49 -18.79 15.15
CA ALA A 283 -21.09 -19.20 15.27
C ALA A 283 -20.64 -19.32 16.74
N ARG A 284 -20.05 -20.45 17.12
CA ARG A 284 -19.53 -20.71 18.47
C ARG A 284 -18.14 -20.07 18.62
N TYR A 285 -18.04 -19.08 19.50
CA TYR A 285 -16.81 -18.41 19.98
C TYR A 285 -16.07 -17.46 19.00
N PRO A 286 -16.32 -16.14 19.04
CA PRO A 286 -15.55 -15.17 18.27
C PRO A 286 -14.15 -14.95 18.88
N SER A 287 -13.12 -14.91 18.03
CA SER A 287 -11.79 -14.44 18.43
C SER A 287 -11.78 -12.93 18.69
N LYS A 288 -10.74 -12.38 19.36
CA LYS A 288 -10.64 -10.93 19.60
C LYS A 288 -10.82 -10.07 18.32
N PRO A 289 -10.18 -10.41 17.18
CA PRO A 289 -10.39 -9.65 15.95
C PRO A 289 -11.82 -9.80 15.39
N ASP A 290 -12.51 -10.91 15.66
CA ASP A 290 -13.93 -11.06 15.29
C ASP A 290 -14.82 -10.12 16.09
N THR A 291 -14.54 -9.98 17.39
CA THR A 291 -15.25 -9.03 18.26
C THR A 291 -15.10 -7.60 17.75
N LEU A 292 -13.89 -7.21 17.31
CA LEU A 292 -13.66 -5.88 16.73
C LEU A 292 -14.50 -5.65 15.47
N VAL A 293 -14.49 -6.60 14.53
CA VAL A 293 -15.31 -6.54 13.31
C VAL A 293 -16.80 -6.43 13.64
N SER A 294 -17.30 -7.27 14.55
CA SER A 294 -18.70 -7.26 14.98
C SER A 294 -19.10 -5.94 15.64
N ASN A 295 -18.25 -5.38 16.50
CA ASN A 295 -18.50 -4.10 17.16
C ASN A 295 -18.56 -2.96 16.15
N LEU A 296 -17.67 -2.95 15.15
CA LEU A 296 -17.70 -1.94 14.10
C LEU A 296 -18.91 -2.05 13.18
N LEU A 297 -19.36 -3.27 12.87
CA LEU A 297 -20.60 -3.46 12.11
C LEU A 297 -21.82 -2.95 12.88
N LYS A 298 -21.93 -3.28 14.17
CA LYS A 298 -23.00 -2.80 15.06
C LYS A 298 -22.98 -1.27 15.16
N TYR A 299 -21.80 -0.69 15.42
CA TYR A 299 -21.60 0.75 15.46
C TYR A 299 -22.01 1.40 14.14
N THR A 300 -21.52 0.89 13.00
CA THR A 300 -21.83 1.42 11.67
C THR A 300 -23.32 1.38 11.38
N LYS A 301 -24.00 0.27 11.69
CA LYS A 301 -25.46 0.12 11.57
C LYS A 301 -26.22 1.14 12.42
N SER A 302 -25.79 1.36 13.66
CA SER A 302 -26.47 2.27 14.60
C SER A 302 -26.29 3.75 14.24
N ARG A 303 -25.09 4.13 13.80
CA ARG A 303 -24.69 5.52 13.61
C ARG A 303 -25.00 6.05 12.20
N TYR A 304 -24.89 5.20 11.18
CA TYR A 304 -24.94 5.60 9.77
C TYR A 304 -26.11 4.92 9.06
N PRO A 305 -27.25 5.61 8.86
CA PRO A 305 -28.40 5.01 8.19
C PRO A 305 -28.17 4.75 6.70
N ARG A 306 -27.36 5.60 6.04
CA ARG A 306 -27.08 5.52 4.58
C ARG A 306 -25.64 5.89 4.21
N LYS A 307 -25.13 7.01 4.72
CA LYS A 307 -23.79 7.53 4.39
C LYS A 307 -22.91 7.56 5.63
N ILE A 308 -21.63 7.19 5.47
CA ILE A 308 -20.63 7.25 6.54
C ILE A 308 -19.94 8.61 6.46
N ILE A 309 -20.19 9.45 7.46
CA ILE A 309 -19.55 10.76 7.62
C ILE A 309 -18.73 10.68 8.90
N LEU A 310 -17.42 10.79 8.78
CA LEU A 310 -16.50 10.72 9.91
C LEU A 310 -15.96 12.12 10.20
N SER A 311 -15.90 12.49 11.48
CA SER A 311 -15.01 13.56 11.92
C SER A 311 -13.54 13.18 11.68
N GLN A 312 -12.62 14.16 11.75
CA GLN A 312 -11.20 13.91 11.54
C GLN A 312 -10.62 12.93 12.57
N GLU A 313 -11.04 13.05 13.83
CA GLU A 313 -10.64 12.14 14.90
C GLU A 313 -11.17 10.71 14.65
N GLU A 314 -12.46 10.59 14.27
CA GLU A 314 -13.04 9.30 13.92
C GLU A 314 -12.34 8.67 12.72
N LEU A 315 -11.95 9.46 11.72
CA LEU A 315 -11.22 8.97 10.56
C LEU A 315 -9.89 8.34 10.97
N LEU A 316 -9.11 9.01 11.84
CA LEU A 316 -7.83 8.48 12.33
C LEU A 316 -8.03 7.17 13.14
N ARG A 317 -9.01 7.15 14.05
CA ARG A 317 -9.33 5.95 14.83
C ARG A 317 -9.77 4.79 13.94
N LYS A 318 -10.74 5.02 13.05
CA LYS A 318 -11.28 4.00 12.13
C LYS A 318 -10.21 3.50 11.17
N ARG A 319 -9.24 4.34 10.79
CA ARG A 319 -8.10 3.93 9.95
C ARG A 319 -7.28 2.84 10.62
N ASN A 320 -6.92 3.03 11.89
CA ASN A 320 -6.12 2.06 12.62
C ASN A 320 -6.89 0.74 12.82
N GLU A 321 -8.17 0.83 13.19
CA GLU A 321 -9.03 -0.35 13.35
C GLU A 321 -9.20 -1.14 12.03
N LEU A 322 -9.39 -0.45 10.89
CA LEU A 322 -9.53 -1.10 9.58
C LEU A 322 -8.22 -1.69 9.08
N ILE A 323 -7.07 -1.07 9.34
CA ILE A 323 -5.75 -1.64 9.06
C ILE A 323 -5.54 -2.91 9.88
N GLN A 324 -5.92 -2.89 11.16
CA GLN A 324 -5.84 -4.05 12.02
C GLN A 324 -6.73 -5.19 11.50
N ILE A 325 -7.99 -4.90 11.16
CA ILE A 325 -8.90 -5.90 10.58
C ILE A 325 -8.35 -6.48 9.27
N TYR A 326 -7.79 -5.63 8.41
CA TYR A 326 -7.14 -6.09 7.19
C TYR A 326 -6.02 -7.08 7.51
N SER A 327 -5.11 -6.71 8.42
CA SER A 327 -3.96 -7.53 8.81
C SER A 327 -4.38 -8.86 9.43
N ASP A 328 -5.32 -8.82 10.38
CA ASP A 328 -5.67 -9.96 11.21
C ASP A 328 -6.62 -10.93 10.49
N LYS A 329 -7.46 -10.45 9.56
CA LYS A 329 -8.53 -11.26 8.94
C LYS A 329 -8.42 -11.44 7.43
N LEU A 330 -7.98 -10.42 6.70
CA LEU A 330 -8.02 -10.46 5.24
C LEU A 330 -6.69 -10.86 4.63
N ALA A 331 -5.57 -10.36 5.15
CA ALA A 331 -4.25 -10.56 4.53
C ALA A 331 -3.93 -12.05 4.30
N GLY A 332 -4.19 -12.90 5.30
CA GLY A 332 -4.01 -14.35 5.18
C GLY A 332 -4.94 -15.01 4.16
N ALA A 333 -6.23 -14.64 4.16
CA ALA A 333 -7.22 -15.20 3.25
C ALA A 333 -6.97 -14.77 1.79
N LEU A 334 -6.56 -13.52 1.57
CA LEU A 334 -6.17 -12.99 0.26
C LEU A 334 -4.89 -13.67 -0.25
N LYS A 335 -3.89 -13.84 0.62
CA LYS A 335 -2.66 -14.56 0.28
C LYS A 335 -2.98 -16.01 -0.11
N TYR A 336 -3.85 -16.69 0.64
CA TYR A 336 -4.29 -18.04 0.31
C TYR A 336 -4.98 -18.10 -1.06
N ALA A 337 -5.91 -17.17 -1.34
CA ALA A 337 -6.59 -17.11 -2.63
C ALA A 337 -5.62 -16.84 -3.80
N ASN A 338 -4.67 -15.93 -3.62
CA ASN A 338 -3.64 -15.65 -4.62
C ASN A 338 -2.72 -16.85 -4.85
N ASN A 339 -2.27 -17.53 -3.80
CA ASN A 339 -1.45 -18.74 -3.91
C ASN A 339 -2.20 -19.86 -4.65
N LYS A 340 -3.51 -20.00 -4.41
CA LYS A 340 -4.35 -20.96 -5.15
C LYS A 340 -4.35 -20.63 -6.65
N ARG A 341 -4.63 -19.39 -7.02
CA ARG A 341 -4.62 -18.90 -8.41
C ARG A 341 -3.25 -19.04 -9.09
N GLN A 342 -2.16 -18.81 -8.35
CA GLN A 342 -0.80 -19.00 -8.85
C GLN A 342 -0.52 -20.47 -9.15
N LYS A 343 -0.93 -21.40 -8.28
CA LYS A 343 -0.79 -22.84 -8.54
C LYS A 343 -1.58 -23.26 -9.77
N GLU A 344 -2.83 -22.81 -9.90
CA GLU A 344 -3.65 -23.06 -11.08
C GLU A 344 -3.00 -22.51 -12.36
N ALA A 345 -2.41 -21.31 -12.29
CA ALA A 345 -1.67 -20.73 -13.41
C ALA A 345 -0.38 -21.50 -13.75
N MET A 346 0.33 -22.02 -12.74
CA MET A 346 1.56 -22.79 -12.95
C MET A 346 1.30 -24.09 -13.70
N GLU A 347 0.18 -24.77 -13.42
CA GLU A 347 -0.25 -25.94 -14.18
C GLU A 347 -0.72 -25.54 -15.59
N LYS A 348 -1.50 -24.46 -15.70
CA LYS A 348 -2.07 -24.00 -16.97
C LYS A 348 -1.02 -23.52 -17.98
N TYR A 349 0.01 -22.83 -17.50
CA TYR A 349 1.06 -22.23 -18.33
C TYR A 349 2.36 -23.02 -18.25
N LYS A 350 2.28 -24.28 -17.82
CA LYS A 350 3.41 -25.19 -17.89
C LYS A 350 3.83 -25.32 -19.35
N PRO A 351 5.12 -25.18 -19.68
CA PRO A 351 5.58 -25.38 -21.04
C PRO A 351 5.14 -26.76 -21.50
N GLU A 352 4.39 -26.82 -22.59
CA GLU A 352 4.24 -28.07 -23.31
C GLU A 352 5.63 -28.42 -23.83
N LYS A 353 6.09 -29.63 -23.53
CA LYS A 353 7.26 -30.18 -24.23
C LYS A 353 6.82 -30.30 -25.68
N ILE A 354 7.23 -29.34 -26.51
CA ILE A 354 7.21 -29.53 -27.95
C ILE A 354 8.31 -30.55 -28.23
N ASN A 355 7.96 -31.83 -28.25
CA ASN A 355 8.83 -32.84 -28.81
C ASN A 355 8.91 -32.53 -30.30
N LEU A 356 10.09 -32.15 -30.78
CA LEU A 356 10.37 -31.88 -32.19
C LEU A 356 10.12 -33.08 -33.12
N PHE A 357 9.72 -34.24 -32.56
CA PHE A 357 9.54 -35.52 -33.23
C PHE A 357 8.24 -36.24 -32.82
N ASP A 358 7.32 -35.57 -32.12
CA ASP A 358 5.98 -36.13 -31.91
C ASP A 358 5.08 -35.64 -33.06
N ASP A 359 5.05 -36.44 -34.13
CA ASP A 359 4.09 -36.35 -35.25
C ASP A 359 2.69 -36.85 -34.83
#